data_AF-A0A968PY39-F1
#
_entry.id   AF-A0A968PY39-F1
#
_cell.length_a   1.000
_cell.length_b   1.000
_cell.length_c   1.000
_cell.angle_alpha   90.00
_cell.angle_beta   90.00
_cell.angle_gamma   90.00
#
_symmetry.space_group_name_H-M   'P 1'
#
loop_
_entity.id
_entity.type
_entity.pdbx_description
1 polymer ?
#
loop_
_entity_poly.entity_id
_entity_poly.type
_entity_poly.pdbx_seq_one_letter_code
_entity_poly.pdbx_strand_id
1 'polypeptide(L)'
;PPPTSHLPNIIELTNGCLCCTVQEEFLPTMLELLKRRDSLDCILIETSGLALPKPLVKAFRWQEIRNAATVDGVITVVDCEAVAKGTLAHDLEALTAQRQADESLDHETPLQELFEDQLACADLVALNKTDLVDECTVTEVLSLIQKELPRAVKIVRSDRGQLDPNILLGFNAAVEDNLETRPSHHDEEEEHDHDDDITSTHFVWNQSFDPKALQERLKALVEQQEIYRIKGFVSVPEKPMRMVLQGVGARFEQFYDRPWQPEEPRETRLVFIGRSLDAAQIESQLTSLGNPER
;
A
#
# COMPACT_ATOMS: atom_id res chain seq x y z
N PRO A 1 20.46 -21.41 27.66
CA PRO A 1 19.60 -21.21 26.46
C PRO A 1 20.38 -21.54 25.18
N PRO A 2 19.84 -22.37 24.26
CA PRO A 2 20.47 -22.53 22.96
C PRO A 2 20.36 -21.21 22.17
N PRO A 3 21.27 -20.95 21.22
CA PRO A 3 21.23 -19.73 20.43
C PRO A 3 19.98 -19.72 19.56
N THR A 4 19.16 -18.70 19.69
CA THR A 4 18.11 -18.36 18.73
C THR A 4 18.78 -18.07 17.40
N SER A 5 18.72 -19.01 16.46
CA SER A 5 19.08 -18.78 15.07
C SER A 5 18.11 -17.74 14.51
N HIS A 6 18.54 -16.48 14.43
CA HIS A 6 17.84 -15.48 13.64
C HIS A 6 17.95 -15.92 12.17
N LEU A 7 16.89 -16.56 11.67
CA LEU A 7 16.71 -16.72 10.24
C LEU A 7 16.71 -15.32 9.61
N PRO A 8 17.30 -15.14 8.42
CA PRO A 8 17.29 -13.83 7.76
C PRO A 8 15.86 -13.35 7.55
N ASN A 9 15.60 -12.08 7.88
CA ASN A 9 14.31 -11.40 7.63
C ASN A 9 14.11 -11.05 6.14
N ILE A 10 15.08 -11.39 5.30
CA ILE A 10 15.10 -11.16 3.85
C ILE A 10 15.24 -12.53 3.20
N ILE A 11 14.30 -12.87 2.32
CA ILE A 11 14.37 -14.06 1.48
C ILE A 11 14.58 -13.58 0.06
N GLU A 12 15.76 -13.85 -0.49
CA GLU A 12 16.09 -13.53 -1.87
C GLU A 12 15.57 -14.64 -2.78
N LEU A 13 14.80 -14.26 -3.80
CA LEU A 13 14.38 -15.16 -4.87
C LEU A 13 15.41 -15.06 -5.99
N THR A 14 15.96 -16.20 -6.42
CA THR A 14 17.07 -16.26 -7.38
C THR A 14 16.73 -15.75 -8.78
N ASN A 15 15.45 -15.60 -9.12
CA ASN A 15 14.99 -15.14 -10.43
C ASN A 15 13.98 -13.99 -10.29
N GLY A 16 14.42 -12.76 -10.58
CA GLY A 16 13.66 -11.52 -10.42
C GLY A 16 12.51 -11.26 -11.41
N CYS A 17 12.06 -12.24 -12.20
CA CYS A 17 11.02 -12.05 -13.21
C CYS A 17 9.93 -13.13 -13.18
N LEU A 18 8.69 -12.67 -13.30
CA LEU A 18 7.46 -13.31 -12.83
C LEU A 18 6.49 -13.72 -13.97
N CYS A 19 6.99 -14.16 -15.12
CA CYS A 19 6.13 -14.68 -16.20
C CYS A 19 6.15 -16.22 -16.33
N CYS A 20 7.28 -16.87 -16.02
CA CYS A 20 7.44 -18.34 -16.12
C CYS A 20 7.79 -19.03 -14.79
N THR A 21 8.34 -18.31 -13.81
CA THR A 21 8.85 -18.83 -12.50
C THR A 21 7.87 -18.68 -11.33
N VAL A 22 6.70 -18.07 -11.55
CA VAL A 22 5.72 -17.78 -10.47
C VAL A 22 5.24 -19.05 -9.78
N GLN A 23 5.10 -20.14 -10.53
CA GLN A 23 4.67 -21.40 -9.92
C GLN A 23 5.82 -22.20 -9.31
N GLU A 24 7.02 -22.09 -9.88
CA GLU A 24 8.16 -22.94 -9.49
C GLU A 24 8.91 -22.40 -8.27
N GLU A 25 9.00 -21.08 -8.09
CA GLU A 25 9.76 -20.47 -6.98
C GLU A 25 8.90 -19.63 -6.03
N PHE A 26 7.96 -18.85 -6.57
CA PHE A 26 7.15 -17.95 -5.74
C PHE A 26 6.18 -18.72 -4.84
N LEU A 27 5.44 -19.70 -5.37
CA LEU A 27 4.49 -20.49 -4.56
C LEU A 27 5.18 -21.25 -3.42
N PRO A 28 6.27 -22.03 -3.62
CA PRO A 28 6.95 -22.70 -2.52
C PRO A 28 7.45 -21.74 -1.44
N THR A 29 8.01 -20.59 -1.84
CA THR A 29 8.50 -19.57 -0.90
C THR A 29 7.36 -18.97 -0.10
N MET A 30 6.25 -18.63 -0.76
CA MET A 30 5.05 -18.15 -0.08
C MET A 30 4.51 -19.18 0.90
N LEU A 31 4.45 -20.47 0.53
CA LEU A 31 4.02 -21.53 1.44
C LEU A 31 4.92 -21.66 2.68
N GLU A 32 6.22 -21.44 2.54
CA GLU A 32 7.14 -21.43 3.70
C GLU A 32 6.92 -20.20 4.59
N LEU A 33 6.75 -19.02 4.00
CA LEU A 33 6.40 -17.79 4.73
C LEU A 33 5.08 -17.95 5.49
N LEU A 34 4.08 -18.56 4.86
CA LEU A 34 2.76 -18.79 5.46
C LEU A 34 2.80 -19.74 6.66
N LYS A 35 3.78 -20.65 6.77
CA LYS A 35 3.98 -21.45 7.99
C LYS A 35 4.35 -20.60 9.21
N ARG A 36 4.87 -19.40 8.97
CA ARG A 36 5.31 -18.43 9.97
C ARG A 36 4.39 -17.22 10.09
N ARG A 37 3.17 -17.29 9.52
CA ARG A 37 2.19 -16.18 9.50
C ARG A 37 1.95 -15.53 10.87
N ASP A 38 1.97 -16.30 11.95
CA ASP A 38 1.70 -15.79 13.30
C ASP A 38 2.90 -14.99 13.88
N SER A 39 4.03 -14.96 13.16
CA SER A 39 5.24 -14.22 13.51
C SER A 39 5.63 -13.14 12.49
N LEU A 40 4.79 -12.92 11.47
CA LEU A 40 5.05 -11.98 10.39
C LEU A 40 3.91 -10.96 10.31
N ASP A 41 4.24 -9.68 10.46
CA ASP A 41 3.25 -8.60 10.33
C ASP A 41 2.98 -8.23 8.86
N CYS A 42 4.00 -8.32 8.00
CA CYS A 42 3.93 -7.92 6.61
C CYS A 42 4.93 -8.70 5.75
N ILE A 43 4.61 -8.84 4.46
CA ILE A 43 5.51 -9.36 3.43
C ILE A 43 5.69 -8.26 2.38
N LEU A 44 6.93 -7.77 2.24
CA LEU A 44 7.30 -6.85 1.16
C LEU A 44 7.93 -7.67 0.03
N ILE A 45 7.42 -7.50 -1.19
CA ILE A 45 7.97 -8.16 -2.37
C ILE A 45 8.53 -7.10 -3.30
N GLU A 46 9.85 -7.07 -3.44
CA GLU A 46 10.53 -6.30 -4.47
C GLU A 46 10.52 -7.10 -5.77
N THR A 47 10.06 -6.47 -6.84
CA THR A 47 10.15 -7.03 -8.20
C THR A 47 11.32 -6.41 -8.93
N SER A 48 11.89 -7.11 -9.91
CA SER A 48 12.86 -6.45 -10.80
C SER A 48 12.21 -5.25 -11.50
N GLY A 49 13.03 -4.26 -11.91
CA GLY A 49 12.54 -3.10 -12.64
C GLY A 49 11.89 -3.43 -13.99
N LEU A 50 12.02 -4.66 -14.48
CA LEU A 50 11.45 -5.15 -15.72
C LEU A 50 10.23 -6.07 -15.53
N ALA A 51 9.93 -6.43 -14.29
CA ALA A 51 8.80 -7.31 -13.99
C ALA A 51 7.49 -6.52 -13.94
N LEU A 52 6.43 -7.16 -14.42
CA LEU A 52 5.06 -6.67 -14.28
C LEU A 52 4.46 -7.14 -12.95
N PRO A 53 3.82 -6.26 -12.16
CA PRO A 53 3.15 -6.66 -10.91
C PRO A 53 1.94 -7.57 -11.13
N LYS A 54 1.30 -7.49 -12.30
CA LYS A 54 -0.01 -8.12 -12.57
C LYS A 54 -0.01 -9.65 -12.42
N PRO A 55 0.96 -10.43 -12.94
CA PRO A 55 1.06 -11.86 -12.66
C PRO A 55 1.23 -12.19 -11.17
N LEU A 56 2.02 -11.41 -10.43
CA LEU A 56 2.25 -11.60 -9.00
C LEU A 56 0.96 -11.38 -8.20
N VAL A 57 0.26 -10.28 -8.45
CA VAL A 57 -1.03 -9.99 -7.82
C VAL A 57 -2.06 -11.09 -8.12
N LYS A 58 -2.03 -11.68 -9.33
CA LYS A 58 -2.89 -12.82 -9.68
C LYS A 58 -2.52 -14.09 -8.90
N ALA A 59 -1.25 -14.32 -8.57
CA ALA A 59 -0.80 -15.49 -7.83
C ALA A 59 -1.39 -15.54 -6.40
N PHE A 60 -1.63 -14.39 -5.78
CA PHE A 60 -2.33 -14.32 -4.48
C PHE A 60 -3.79 -14.81 -4.53
N ARG A 61 -4.36 -15.03 -5.74
CA ARG A 61 -5.70 -15.63 -5.90
C ARG A 61 -5.68 -17.16 -5.97
N TRP A 62 -4.51 -17.79 -5.99
CA TRP A 62 -4.39 -19.24 -5.93
C TRP A 62 -4.93 -19.80 -4.62
N GLN A 63 -5.52 -20.99 -4.65
CA GLN A 63 -6.26 -21.54 -3.49
C GLN A 63 -5.37 -21.71 -2.26
N GLU A 64 -4.09 -22.01 -2.51
CA GLU A 64 -3.03 -22.22 -1.56
C GLU A 64 -2.66 -20.94 -0.78
N ILE A 65 -2.80 -19.77 -1.41
CA ILE A 65 -2.38 -18.47 -0.84
C ILE A 65 -3.57 -17.62 -0.39
N ARG A 66 -4.66 -17.61 -1.16
CA ARG A 66 -5.78 -16.66 -1.00
C ARG A 66 -6.47 -16.69 0.37
N ASN A 67 -6.36 -17.80 1.10
CA ASN A 67 -6.97 -17.97 2.42
C ASN A 67 -6.04 -17.53 3.57
N ALA A 68 -4.76 -17.26 3.27
CA ALA A 68 -3.72 -17.05 4.25
C ALA A 68 -2.97 -15.72 4.08
N ALA A 69 -2.97 -15.14 2.89
CA ALA A 69 -2.40 -13.82 2.63
C ALA A 69 -3.26 -13.02 1.63
N THR A 70 -3.20 -11.70 1.75
CA THR A 70 -3.84 -10.74 0.84
C THR A 70 -2.82 -9.72 0.36
N VAL A 71 -3.09 -9.08 -0.78
CA VAL A 71 -2.27 -7.98 -1.29
C VAL A 71 -2.84 -6.67 -0.76
N ASP A 72 -2.04 -5.97 0.04
CA ASP A 72 -2.42 -4.69 0.64
C ASP A 72 -2.39 -3.55 -0.41
N GLY A 73 -1.35 -3.52 -1.24
CA GLY A 73 -1.25 -2.61 -2.37
C GLY A 73 0.01 -2.83 -3.21
N VAL A 74 0.03 -2.22 -4.38
CA VAL A 74 1.19 -2.16 -5.28
C VAL A 74 1.76 -0.74 -5.23
N ILE A 75 3.03 -0.61 -4.84
CA ILE A 75 3.72 0.68 -4.79
C ILE A 75 4.68 0.76 -5.98
N THR A 76 4.48 1.74 -6.85
CA THR A 76 5.37 1.95 -8.01
C THR A 76 6.32 3.11 -7.72
N VAL A 77 7.62 2.85 -7.75
CA VAL A 77 8.65 3.87 -7.56
C VAL A 77 9.05 4.42 -8.91
N VAL A 78 8.95 5.74 -9.07
CA VAL A 78 9.29 6.46 -10.31
C VAL A 78 10.48 7.37 -10.06
N ASP A 79 11.47 7.28 -10.95
CA ASP A 79 12.64 8.17 -10.94
C ASP A 79 12.28 9.50 -11.63
N CYS A 80 12.17 10.57 -10.84
CA CYS A 80 11.79 11.89 -11.34
C CYS A 80 12.82 12.47 -12.33
N GLU A 81 14.11 12.29 -12.05
CA GLU A 81 15.19 12.81 -12.89
C GLU A 81 15.21 12.10 -14.25
N ALA A 82 15.04 10.78 -14.23
CA ALA A 82 15.02 9.99 -15.44
C ALA A 82 13.83 10.40 -16.32
N VAL A 83 12.61 10.43 -15.76
CA VAL A 83 11.40 10.81 -16.50
C VAL A 83 11.52 12.21 -17.09
N ALA A 84 12.07 13.17 -16.34
CA ALA A 84 12.33 14.53 -16.82
C ALA A 84 13.26 14.57 -18.05
N LYS A 85 14.25 13.69 -18.10
CA LYS A 85 15.17 13.53 -19.25
C LYS A 85 14.56 12.74 -20.41
N GLY A 86 13.33 12.24 -20.27
CA GLY A 86 12.68 11.36 -21.25
C GLY A 86 13.23 9.93 -21.24
N THR A 87 13.99 9.57 -20.21
CA THR A 87 14.56 8.23 -20.02
C THR A 87 13.83 7.52 -18.89
N LEU A 88 13.41 6.27 -19.05
CA LEU A 88 12.65 5.58 -17.99
C LEU A 88 13.53 4.88 -16.95
N ALA A 89 14.84 4.97 -17.12
CA ALA A 89 15.83 4.46 -16.19
C ALA A 89 17.08 5.34 -16.21
N HIS A 90 17.75 5.44 -15.07
CA HIS A 90 19.01 6.18 -14.93
C HIS A 90 20.16 5.53 -15.73
N ASP A 91 20.18 4.19 -15.80
CA ASP A 91 21.18 3.42 -16.55
C ASP A 91 20.49 2.48 -17.54
N LEU A 92 20.39 2.93 -18.78
CA LEU A 92 19.75 2.17 -19.86
C LEU A 92 20.61 0.97 -20.30
N GLU A 93 21.94 1.04 -20.16
CA GLU A 93 22.84 -0.06 -20.53
C GLU A 93 22.70 -1.23 -19.55
N ALA A 94 22.70 -0.94 -18.25
CA ALA A 94 22.46 -1.95 -17.22
C ALA A 94 21.06 -2.58 -17.37
N LEU A 95 20.03 -1.77 -17.63
CA LEU A 95 18.68 -2.26 -17.88
C LEU A 95 18.61 -3.16 -19.12
N THR A 96 19.28 -2.77 -20.20
CA THR A 96 19.36 -3.57 -21.44
C THR A 96 20.11 -4.89 -21.20
N ALA A 97 21.21 -4.85 -20.45
CA ALA A 97 21.96 -6.05 -20.08
C ALA A 97 21.12 -7.00 -19.22
N GLN A 98 20.40 -6.47 -18.23
CA GLN A 98 19.45 -7.25 -17.43
C GLN A 98 18.37 -7.87 -18.30
N ARG A 99 17.81 -7.09 -19.24
CA ARG A 99 16.80 -7.56 -20.17
C ARG A 99 17.30 -8.68 -21.08
N GLN A 100 18.56 -8.63 -21.52
CA GLN A 100 19.17 -9.67 -22.36
C GLN A 100 19.56 -10.92 -21.58
N ALA A 101 19.89 -10.78 -20.29
CA ALA A 101 20.26 -11.89 -19.43
C ALA A 101 19.05 -12.74 -19.00
N ASP A 102 17.84 -12.19 -19.09
CA ASP A 102 16.63 -12.84 -18.62
C ASP A 102 15.77 -13.33 -19.79
N GLU A 103 15.93 -14.63 -20.12
CA GLU A 103 15.20 -15.30 -21.21
C GLU A 103 13.68 -15.35 -20.99
N SER A 104 13.19 -15.04 -19.78
CA SER A 104 11.75 -15.03 -19.47
C SER A 104 11.06 -13.72 -19.87
N LEU A 105 11.81 -12.63 -20.01
CA LEU A 105 11.23 -11.34 -20.38
C LEU A 105 10.79 -11.31 -21.84
N ASP A 106 9.64 -10.69 -22.10
CA ASP A 106 9.25 -10.36 -23.45
C ASP A 106 10.18 -9.26 -23.98
N HIS A 107 11.19 -9.68 -24.73
CA HIS A 107 12.18 -8.78 -25.29
C HIS A 107 11.61 -7.82 -26.35
N GLU A 108 10.34 -7.96 -26.76
CA GLU A 108 9.70 -7.07 -27.74
C GLU A 108 8.93 -5.90 -27.09
N THR A 109 8.48 -6.00 -25.83
CA THR A 109 7.69 -4.95 -25.18
C THR A 109 8.50 -3.67 -24.94
N PRO A 110 8.16 -2.52 -25.54
CA PRO A 110 8.88 -1.26 -25.31
C PRO A 110 8.92 -0.89 -23.82
N LEU A 111 10.04 -0.30 -23.37
CA LEU A 111 10.17 0.16 -21.97
C LEU A 111 9.07 1.14 -21.56
N GLN A 112 8.59 1.94 -22.51
CA GLN A 112 7.47 2.86 -22.31
C GLN A 112 6.17 2.12 -21.97
N GLU A 113 5.86 1.06 -22.71
CA GLU A 113 4.68 0.24 -22.44
C GLU A 113 4.79 -0.46 -21.07
N LEU A 114 5.98 -0.95 -20.73
CA LEU A 114 6.24 -1.53 -19.41
C LEU A 114 6.02 -0.50 -18.28
N PHE A 115 6.51 0.72 -18.44
CA PHE A 115 6.33 1.80 -17.48
C PHE A 115 4.85 2.16 -17.29
N GLU A 116 4.11 2.28 -18.39
CA GLU A 116 2.66 2.52 -18.38
C GLU A 116 1.91 1.38 -17.68
N ASP A 117 2.27 0.12 -17.96
CA ASP A 117 1.66 -1.04 -17.30
C ASP A 117 1.97 -1.10 -15.79
N GLN A 118 3.18 -0.72 -15.37
CA GLN A 118 3.55 -0.63 -13.96
C GLN A 118 2.79 0.48 -13.24
N LEU A 119 2.62 1.65 -13.88
CA LEU A 119 1.79 2.74 -13.35
C LEU A 119 0.32 2.33 -13.27
N ALA A 120 -0.21 1.64 -14.29
CA ALA A 120 -1.60 1.18 -14.31
C ALA A 120 -1.90 0.15 -13.21
N CYS A 121 -0.89 -0.55 -12.71
CA CYS A 121 -1.03 -1.47 -11.58
C CYS A 121 -0.86 -0.80 -10.20
N ALA A 122 -0.36 0.43 -10.16
CA ALA A 122 -0.03 1.12 -8.91
C ALA A 122 -1.29 1.48 -8.12
N ASP A 123 -1.24 1.22 -6.81
CA ASP A 123 -2.20 1.73 -5.84
C ASP A 123 -1.67 3.02 -5.17
N LEU A 124 -0.34 3.20 -5.19
CA LEU A 124 0.39 4.41 -4.79
C LEU A 124 1.64 4.56 -5.65
N VAL A 125 2.00 5.80 -5.98
CA VAL A 125 3.25 6.11 -6.68
C VAL A 125 4.19 6.89 -5.77
N ALA A 126 5.43 6.43 -5.68
CA ALA A 126 6.52 7.14 -5.02
C ALA A 126 7.38 7.83 -6.08
N LEU A 127 7.26 9.15 -6.21
CA LEU A 127 8.11 9.94 -7.10
C LEU A 127 9.42 10.28 -6.38
N ASN A 128 10.46 9.49 -6.65
CA ASN A 128 11.76 9.59 -6.00
C ASN A 128 12.74 10.48 -6.78
N LYS A 129 13.83 10.89 -6.13
CA LYS A 129 14.89 11.75 -6.67
C LYS A 129 14.40 13.14 -7.08
N THR A 130 13.40 13.65 -6.37
CA THR A 130 12.90 15.03 -6.58
C THR A 130 13.97 16.07 -6.22
N ASP A 131 14.98 15.70 -5.44
CA ASP A 131 16.15 16.53 -5.07
C ASP A 131 17.13 16.79 -6.22
N LEU A 132 17.07 16.01 -7.31
CA LEU A 132 17.97 16.14 -8.46
C LEU A 132 17.45 17.08 -9.55
N VAL A 133 16.25 17.61 -9.41
CA VAL A 133 15.57 18.47 -10.39
C VAL A 133 14.93 19.68 -9.72
N ASP A 134 14.63 20.72 -10.49
CA ASP A 134 13.93 21.90 -9.95
C ASP A 134 12.41 21.67 -9.80
N GLU A 135 11.74 22.50 -9.00
CA GLU A 135 10.29 22.40 -8.74
C GLU A 135 9.43 22.52 -10.01
N CYS A 136 9.89 23.26 -11.02
CA CYS A 136 9.18 23.37 -12.30
C CYS A 136 9.16 22.00 -12.99
N THR A 137 10.32 21.36 -13.05
CA THR A 137 10.51 20.02 -13.60
C THR A 137 9.72 18.97 -12.84
N VAL A 138 9.71 19.02 -11.50
CA VAL A 138 8.88 18.09 -10.70
C VAL A 138 7.40 18.27 -11.05
N THR A 139 6.92 19.50 -11.18
CA THR A 139 5.53 19.80 -11.54
C THR A 139 5.16 19.27 -12.93
N GLU A 140 6.09 19.35 -13.89
CA GLU A 140 5.92 18.79 -15.23
C GLU A 140 5.84 17.26 -15.21
N VAL A 141 6.74 16.60 -14.48
CA VAL A 141 6.75 15.13 -14.32
C VAL A 141 5.49 14.65 -13.60
N LEU A 142 5.06 15.33 -12.54
CA LEU A 142 3.79 15.03 -11.87
C LEU A 142 2.62 15.11 -12.85
N SER A 143 2.57 16.17 -13.65
CA SER A 143 1.51 16.35 -14.66
C SER A 143 1.53 15.30 -15.77
N LEU A 144 2.70 14.74 -16.07
CA LEU A 144 2.83 13.63 -17.01
C LEU A 144 2.29 12.34 -16.40
N ILE A 145 2.77 11.96 -15.22
CA ILE A 145 2.39 10.72 -14.54
C ILE A 145 0.88 10.73 -14.21
N GLN A 146 0.33 11.86 -13.77
CA GLN A 146 -1.10 11.99 -13.46
C GLN A 146 -2.04 11.76 -14.65
N LYS A 147 -1.56 11.87 -15.90
CA LYS A 147 -2.38 11.54 -17.08
C LYS A 147 -2.61 10.04 -17.24
N GLU A 148 -1.65 9.24 -16.77
CA GLU A 148 -1.68 7.78 -16.85
C GLU A 148 -2.33 7.15 -15.60
N LEU A 149 -2.48 7.92 -14.52
CA LEU A 149 -3.01 7.43 -13.24
C LEU A 149 -4.49 7.76 -13.03
N PRO A 150 -5.27 6.83 -12.46
CA PRO A 150 -6.58 7.15 -11.87
C PRO A 150 -6.44 8.16 -10.72
N ARG A 151 -7.45 9.03 -10.53
CA ARG A 151 -7.46 10.04 -9.44
C ARG A 151 -7.28 9.47 -8.03
N ALA A 152 -7.69 8.23 -7.82
CA ALA A 152 -7.55 7.56 -6.54
C ALA A 152 -6.10 7.20 -6.23
N VAL A 153 -5.23 7.03 -7.23
CA VAL A 153 -3.82 6.71 -7.04
C VAL A 153 -3.08 7.99 -6.70
N LYS A 154 -2.50 8.04 -5.51
CA LYS A 154 -1.77 9.21 -5.02
C LYS A 154 -0.30 9.13 -5.35
N ILE A 155 0.32 10.30 -5.53
CA ILE A 155 1.75 10.42 -5.76
C ILE A 155 2.38 11.08 -4.53
N VAL A 156 3.33 10.38 -3.92
CA VAL A 156 4.12 10.88 -2.78
C VAL A 156 5.52 11.19 -3.28
N ARG A 157 6.02 12.40 -2.97
CA ARG A 157 7.38 12.82 -3.31
C ARG A 157 8.36 12.21 -2.32
N SER A 158 9.57 11.93 -2.79
CA SER A 158 10.64 11.36 -1.97
C SER A 158 11.99 11.88 -2.48
N ASP A 159 12.86 12.28 -1.55
CA ASP A 159 14.27 12.50 -1.81
C ASP A 159 15.09 11.30 -1.33
N ARG A 160 16.09 10.88 -2.11
CA ARG A 160 17.02 9.80 -1.70
C ARG A 160 16.35 8.50 -1.17
N GLY A 161 15.15 8.18 -1.64
CA GLY A 161 14.36 7.01 -1.22
C GLY A 161 13.74 7.10 0.17
N GLN A 162 13.67 8.29 0.76
CA GLN A 162 13.06 8.50 2.07
C GLN A 162 11.54 8.64 1.93
N LEU A 163 10.83 7.67 2.50
CA LEU A 163 9.36 7.65 2.60
C LEU A 163 8.96 7.18 3.99
N ASP A 164 7.89 7.76 4.53
CA ASP A 164 7.32 7.28 5.78
C ASP A 164 6.89 5.80 5.63
N PRO A 165 7.46 4.87 6.45
CA PRO A 165 7.06 3.46 6.43
C PRO A 165 5.55 3.24 6.67
N ASN A 166 4.86 4.17 7.32
CA ASN A 166 3.42 4.10 7.54
C ASN A 166 2.62 4.22 6.23
N ILE A 167 3.16 4.93 5.22
CA ILE A 167 2.57 5.01 3.89
C ILE A 167 2.71 3.66 3.16
N LEU A 168 3.89 3.05 3.25
CA LEU A 168 4.25 1.82 2.52
C LEU A 168 3.63 0.57 3.14
N LEU A 169 3.77 0.42 4.46
CA LEU A 169 3.49 -0.82 5.18
C LEU A 169 2.23 -0.64 6.06
N GLY A 170 1.90 0.60 6.42
CA GLY A 170 0.87 0.87 7.42
C GLY A 170 1.17 0.15 8.73
N PHE A 171 2.46 0.09 9.10
CA PHE A 171 2.90 -0.50 10.36
C PHE A 171 2.16 0.14 11.55
N ASN A 172 1.84 -0.66 12.56
CA ASN A 172 1.15 -0.25 13.79
C ASN A 172 -0.26 0.34 13.64
N ALA A 173 -1.11 -0.28 12.83
CA ALA A 173 -2.56 -0.26 13.04
C ALA A 173 -3.05 -1.63 13.53
N ALA A 174 -2.33 -2.26 14.46
CA ALA A 174 -3.01 -3.02 15.49
C ALA A 174 -3.83 -2.01 16.29
N VAL A 175 -5.05 -1.77 15.82
CA VAL A 175 -6.03 -0.87 16.45
C VAL A 175 -6.43 -1.39 17.86
N GLU A 176 -5.86 -2.52 18.28
CA GLU A 176 -6.11 -3.21 19.54
C GLU A 176 -5.30 -2.64 20.72
N ASP A 177 -4.01 -2.31 20.56
CA ASP A 177 -3.11 -2.19 21.73
C ASP A 177 -2.46 -0.81 21.98
N ASN A 178 -2.51 0.14 21.03
CA ASN A 178 -1.78 1.42 21.17
C ASN A 178 -2.49 2.63 20.54
N LEU A 179 -3.83 2.73 20.62
CA LEU A 179 -4.51 3.97 20.20
C LEU A 179 -4.40 5.09 21.24
N GLU A 180 -4.42 4.77 22.54
CA GLU A 180 -4.37 5.77 23.62
C GLU A 180 -2.98 6.38 23.80
N THR A 181 -1.93 5.70 23.32
CA THR A 181 -0.52 6.11 23.43
C THR A 181 0.04 6.71 22.15
N ARG A 182 -0.76 6.80 21.08
CA ARG A 182 -0.39 7.58 19.89
C ARG A 182 -0.47 9.06 20.28
N PRO A 183 0.65 9.81 20.29
CA PRO A 183 0.55 11.25 20.31
C PRO A 183 -0.19 11.64 19.03
N SER A 184 -1.39 12.22 19.16
CA SER A 184 -1.79 13.21 18.18
C SER A 184 -0.71 14.29 18.23
N HIS A 185 -0.31 14.85 17.08
CA HIS A 185 0.67 15.93 17.00
C HIS A 185 0.15 17.22 17.67
N HIS A 186 -0.08 17.18 18.98
CA HIS A 186 -0.48 18.33 19.77
C HIS A 186 0.45 18.63 20.92
N ASP A 187 1.40 17.77 21.30
CA ASP A 187 2.36 18.12 22.34
C ASP A 187 3.75 17.49 22.08
N GLU A 188 4.74 18.40 22.07
CA GLU A 188 6.19 18.23 22.26
C GLU A 188 7.09 17.85 21.05
N GLU A 189 7.99 18.79 20.76
CA GLU A 189 8.96 18.90 19.65
C GLU A 189 10.13 17.90 19.76
N GLU A 190 10.59 17.36 18.64
CA GLU A 190 12.03 17.28 18.29
C GLU A 190 12.19 17.42 16.76
N GLU A 191 13.07 18.33 16.35
CA GLU A 191 13.38 18.72 14.96
C GLU A 191 13.90 17.53 14.13
N HIS A 192 13.06 17.00 13.24
CA HIS A 192 13.48 16.18 12.11
C HIS A 192 13.01 16.85 10.82
N ASP A 193 13.97 17.23 9.98
CA ASP A 193 13.84 18.01 8.74
C ASP A 193 13.20 17.18 7.60
N HIS A 194 11.99 16.65 7.81
CA HIS A 194 11.26 15.79 6.87
C HIS A 194 9.81 16.24 6.71
N ASP A 195 9.44 16.64 5.49
CA ASP A 195 8.07 16.81 4.94
C ASP A 195 6.93 16.68 5.99
N ASP A 196 6.74 17.73 6.82
CA ASP A 196 5.81 17.84 7.97
C ASP A 196 4.31 17.65 7.64
N ASP A 197 3.98 17.18 6.46
CA ASP A 197 2.64 17.25 5.89
C ASP A 197 1.86 15.92 5.95
N ILE A 198 2.50 14.80 6.30
CA ILE A 198 1.81 13.51 6.45
C ILE A 198 1.22 13.40 7.84
N THR A 199 -0.10 13.32 7.91
CA THR A 199 -0.86 13.21 9.15
C THR A 199 -1.62 11.89 9.19
N SER A 200 -1.94 11.43 10.40
CA SER A 200 -2.88 10.35 10.59
C SER A 200 -4.05 10.81 11.46
N THR A 201 -5.27 10.52 11.01
CA THR A 201 -6.48 10.72 11.80
C THR A 201 -7.13 9.39 12.07
N HIS A 202 -7.70 9.24 13.26
CA HIS A 202 -8.39 8.03 13.66
C HIS A 202 -9.80 8.38 14.12
N PHE A 203 -10.72 7.46 13.87
CA PHE A 203 -12.11 7.64 14.24
C PHE A 203 -12.65 6.36 14.84
N VAL A 204 -13.46 6.53 15.89
CA VAL A 204 -14.14 5.45 16.59
C VAL A 204 -15.63 5.74 16.55
N TRP A 205 -16.40 4.79 16.02
CA TRP A 205 -17.85 4.88 16.00
C TRP A 205 -18.47 3.71 16.76
N ASN A 206 -19.39 4.04 17.66
CA ASN A 206 -20.22 3.08 18.39
C ASN A 206 -21.42 2.61 17.54
N GLN A 207 -21.19 2.39 16.24
CA GLN A 207 -22.21 1.95 15.29
C GLN A 207 -21.63 0.97 14.27
N SER A 208 -22.54 0.18 13.70
CA SER A 208 -22.22 -0.76 12.64
C SER A 208 -22.41 -0.14 11.26
N PHE A 209 -21.60 -0.56 10.29
CA PHE A 209 -21.69 -0.11 8.91
C PHE A 209 -21.99 -1.26 7.96
N ASP A 210 -22.83 -1.00 6.95
CA ASP A 210 -22.93 -1.90 5.80
C ASP A 210 -21.58 -1.89 5.03
N PRO A 211 -20.94 -3.05 4.79
CA PRO A 211 -19.62 -3.12 4.17
C PRO A 211 -19.55 -2.49 2.78
N LYS A 212 -20.63 -2.60 1.98
CA LYS A 212 -20.65 -2.08 0.61
C LYS A 212 -20.80 -0.57 0.63
N ALA A 213 -21.77 -0.05 1.40
CA ALA A 213 -21.98 1.38 1.54
C ALA A 213 -20.75 2.10 2.11
N LEU A 214 -20.09 1.49 3.10
CA LEU A 214 -18.83 2.00 3.65
C LEU A 214 -17.73 2.04 2.58
N GLN A 215 -17.51 0.95 1.85
CA GLN A 215 -16.48 0.89 0.81
C GLN A 215 -16.69 1.94 -0.29
N GLU A 216 -17.92 2.11 -0.77
CA GLU A 216 -18.25 3.12 -1.78
C GLU A 216 -17.93 4.54 -1.30
N ARG A 217 -18.22 4.83 -0.02
CA ARG A 217 -17.90 6.13 0.56
C ARG A 217 -16.41 6.34 0.77
N LEU A 218 -15.68 5.32 1.23
CA LEU A 218 -14.23 5.41 1.39
C LEU A 218 -13.55 5.65 0.03
N LYS A 219 -14.01 5.00 -1.05
CA LYS A 219 -13.54 5.29 -2.41
C LYS A 219 -13.76 6.75 -2.80
N ALA A 220 -14.96 7.28 -2.53
CA ALA A 220 -15.26 8.68 -2.80
C ALA A 220 -14.38 9.64 -1.98
N LEU A 221 -14.06 9.31 -0.73
CA LEU A 221 -13.16 10.10 0.12
C LEU A 221 -11.72 10.12 -0.42
N VAL A 222 -11.20 8.98 -0.88
CA VAL A 222 -9.85 8.90 -1.49
C VAL A 222 -9.75 9.74 -2.76
N GLU A 223 -10.84 9.88 -3.53
CA GLU A 223 -10.87 10.79 -4.69
C GLU A 223 -10.96 12.27 -4.31
N GLN A 224 -11.49 12.60 -3.14
CA GLN A 224 -11.73 13.98 -2.68
C GLN A 224 -10.57 14.57 -1.87
N GLN A 225 -9.81 13.72 -1.17
CA GLN A 225 -8.73 14.14 -0.29
C GLN A 225 -7.43 13.39 -0.59
N GLU A 226 -6.31 13.89 -0.08
CA GLU A 226 -5.00 13.25 -0.21
C GLU A 226 -4.82 12.12 0.81
N ILE A 227 -5.67 11.10 0.72
CA ILE A 227 -5.58 9.89 1.54
C ILE A 227 -4.69 8.87 0.84
N TYR A 228 -3.61 8.47 1.51
CA TYR A 228 -2.68 7.46 1.01
C TYR A 228 -3.07 6.05 1.44
N ARG A 229 -3.59 5.90 2.66
CA ARG A 229 -3.92 4.60 3.22
C ARG A 229 -5.05 4.67 4.23
N ILE A 230 -5.88 3.64 4.25
CA ILE A 230 -6.97 3.45 5.20
C ILE A 230 -6.84 2.06 5.79
N LYS A 231 -6.85 1.92 7.11
CA LYS A 231 -6.85 0.62 7.79
C LYS A 231 -7.73 0.64 9.03
N GLY A 232 -8.30 -0.50 9.38
CA GLY A 232 -8.98 -0.67 10.65
C GLY A 232 -9.94 -1.84 10.67
N PHE A 233 -10.85 -1.83 11.65
CA PHE A 233 -11.88 -2.84 11.79
C PHE A 233 -13.27 -2.20 11.82
N VAL A 234 -14.24 -2.93 11.31
CA VAL A 234 -15.59 -2.50 11.09
C VAL A 234 -16.54 -3.44 11.81
N SER A 235 -17.42 -2.85 12.62
CA SER A 235 -18.58 -3.53 13.18
C SER A 235 -19.63 -3.66 12.08
N VAL A 236 -20.02 -4.90 11.75
CA VAL A 236 -20.96 -5.19 10.66
C VAL A 236 -22.30 -5.63 11.25
N PRO A 237 -23.45 -5.11 10.77
CA PRO A 237 -24.77 -5.50 11.27
C PRO A 237 -24.96 -7.02 11.22
N GLU A 238 -25.53 -7.57 12.29
CA GLU A 238 -25.88 -9.00 12.40
C GLU A 238 -24.70 -9.98 12.26
N LYS A 239 -23.46 -9.50 12.32
CA LYS A 239 -22.25 -10.34 12.27
C LYS A 239 -21.58 -10.43 13.63
N PRO A 240 -21.28 -11.64 14.12
CA PRO A 240 -20.56 -11.82 15.38
C PRO A 240 -19.04 -11.63 15.25
N MET A 241 -18.53 -11.44 14.03
CA MET A 241 -17.09 -11.26 13.74
C MET A 241 -16.79 -9.81 13.36
N ARG A 242 -15.60 -9.34 13.74
CA ARG A 242 -15.07 -8.07 13.25
C ARG A 242 -14.60 -8.23 11.81
N MET A 243 -14.85 -7.23 10.99
CA MET A 243 -14.35 -7.18 9.62
C MET A 243 -13.13 -6.27 9.58
N VAL A 244 -11.98 -6.77 9.14
CA VAL A 244 -10.83 -5.93 8.82
C VAL A 244 -11.07 -5.26 7.48
N LEU A 245 -10.75 -3.98 7.41
CA LEU A 245 -10.78 -3.17 6.20
C LEU A 245 -9.40 -2.54 6.00
N GLN A 246 -8.85 -2.69 4.81
CA GLN A 246 -7.64 -2.02 4.38
C GLN A 246 -7.80 -1.47 2.97
N GLY A 247 -7.18 -0.32 2.69
CA GLY A 247 -7.20 0.26 1.35
C GLY A 247 -6.06 1.21 1.07
N VAL A 248 -5.62 1.17 -0.20
CA VAL A 248 -4.59 2.01 -0.80
C VAL A 248 -5.10 2.39 -2.19
N GLY A 249 -5.16 3.68 -2.49
CA GLY A 249 -5.79 4.18 -3.71
C GLY A 249 -7.21 3.63 -3.92
N ALA A 250 -7.46 3.00 -5.06
CA ALA A 250 -8.77 2.41 -5.38
C ALA A 250 -8.95 0.97 -4.85
N ARG A 251 -7.87 0.33 -4.38
CA ARG A 251 -7.90 -1.05 -3.88
C ARG A 251 -8.36 -1.04 -2.44
N PHE A 252 -9.43 -1.78 -2.18
CA PHE A 252 -9.94 -2.04 -0.83
C PHE A 252 -10.11 -3.54 -0.67
N GLU A 253 -9.53 -4.09 0.40
CA GLU A 253 -9.67 -5.48 0.80
C GLU A 253 -10.42 -5.56 2.13
N GLN A 254 -11.29 -6.56 2.23
CA GLN A 254 -12.14 -6.80 3.39
C GLN A 254 -12.15 -8.29 3.72
N PHE A 255 -11.89 -8.63 4.98
CA PHE A 255 -11.98 -10.01 5.45
C PHE A 255 -12.42 -10.04 6.90
N TYR A 256 -13.03 -11.16 7.32
CA TYR A 256 -13.39 -11.36 8.71
C TYR A 256 -12.22 -12.03 9.44
N ASP A 257 -11.79 -11.40 10.53
CA ASP A 257 -10.61 -11.83 11.27
C ASP A 257 -10.99 -12.78 12.43
N ARG A 258 -11.57 -12.24 13.50
CA ARG A 258 -12.02 -13.02 14.66
C ARG A 258 -13.42 -12.61 15.15
N PRO A 259 -14.11 -13.47 15.92
CA PRO A 259 -15.27 -13.08 16.69
C PRO A 259 -14.98 -11.91 17.63
N TRP A 260 -15.98 -11.06 17.84
CA TRP A 260 -15.98 -10.08 18.94
C TRP A 260 -15.93 -10.82 20.28
N GLN A 261 -15.07 -10.40 21.20
CA GLN A 261 -15.05 -10.97 22.54
C GLN A 261 -16.30 -10.55 23.33
N PRO A 262 -16.74 -11.32 24.34
CA PRO A 262 -17.95 -11.01 25.11
C PRO A 262 -17.95 -9.62 25.78
N GLU A 263 -16.76 -9.12 26.16
CA GLU A 263 -16.57 -7.85 26.86
C GLU A 263 -16.00 -6.76 25.95
N GLU A 264 -15.74 -7.06 24.66
CA GLU A 264 -15.18 -6.12 23.70
C GLU A 264 -16.29 -5.23 23.10
N PRO A 265 -16.13 -3.89 23.13
CA PRO A 265 -17.11 -3.00 22.53
C PRO A 265 -17.11 -3.20 21.00
N ARG A 266 -18.30 -3.38 20.43
CA ARG A 266 -18.50 -3.62 18.98
C ARG A 266 -18.44 -2.32 18.19
N GLU A 267 -17.25 -1.73 18.16
CA GLU A 267 -16.99 -0.44 17.55
C GLU A 267 -16.41 -0.58 16.14
N THR A 268 -16.67 0.40 15.30
CA THR A 268 -15.92 0.58 14.07
C THR A 268 -14.77 1.54 14.34
N ARG A 269 -13.54 1.13 14.03
CA ARG A 269 -12.35 1.94 14.22
C ARG A 269 -11.56 1.99 12.93
N LEU A 270 -11.37 3.18 12.38
CA LEU A 270 -10.63 3.39 11.13
C LEU A 270 -9.54 4.44 11.34
N VAL A 271 -8.38 4.19 10.76
CA VAL A 271 -7.24 5.09 10.68
C VAL A 271 -7.04 5.48 9.22
N PHE A 272 -6.89 6.78 8.98
CA PHE A 272 -6.61 7.38 7.70
C PHE A 272 -5.21 8.00 7.76
N ILE A 273 -4.36 7.69 6.81
CA ILE A 273 -3.01 8.23 6.66
C ILE A 273 -2.98 9.00 5.35
N GLY A 274 -2.55 10.26 5.39
CA GLY A 274 -2.57 11.13 4.23
C GLY A 274 -2.07 12.52 4.52
N ARG A 275 -2.14 13.39 3.53
CA ARG A 275 -1.67 14.78 3.62
C ARG A 275 -2.85 15.75 3.74
N SER A 276 -2.73 16.73 4.63
CA SER A 276 -3.72 17.81 4.82
C SER A 276 -5.17 17.29 4.90
N LEU A 277 -5.39 16.24 5.71
CA LEU A 277 -6.70 15.58 5.82
C LEU A 277 -7.73 16.48 6.50
N ASP A 278 -8.92 16.62 5.89
CA ASP A 278 -10.06 17.27 6.53
C ASP A 278 -10.81 16.24 7.38
N ALA A 279 -10.37 16.10 8.63
CA ALA A 279 -10.93 15.15 9.59
C ALA A 279 -12.43 15.36 9.83
N ALA A 280 -12.89 16.62 9.88
CA ALA A 280 -14.30 16.95 10.10
C ALA A 280 -15.18 16.50 8.92
N GLN A 281 -14.69 16.70 7.69
CA GLN A 281 -15.37 16.22 6.49
C GLN A 281 -15.41 14.68 6.44
N ILE A 282 -14.29 14.00 6.75
CA ILE A 282 -14.22 12.53 6.79
C ILE A 282 -15.24 12.00 7.80
N GLU A 283 -15.22 12.51 9.02
CA GLU A 283 -16.12 12.11 10.10
C GLU A 283 -17.58 12.34 9.74
N SER A 284 -17.92 13.53 9.22
CA SER A 284 -19.28 13.87 8.84
C SER A 284 -19.83 12.95 7.74
N GLN A 285 -19.02 12.66 6.72
CA GLN A 285 -19.44 11.81 5.61
C GLN A 285 -19.67 10.36 6.07
N LEU A 286 -18.81 9.83 6.93
CA LEU A 286 -18.93 8.47 7.44
C LEU A 286 -20.04 8.35 8.48
N THR A 287 -20.15 9.28 9.42
CA THR A 287 -21.21 9.26 10.45
C THR A 287 -22.61 9.24 9.81
N SER A 288 -22.80 9.95 8.70
CA SER A 288 -24.07 9.97 7.96
C SER A 288 -24.53 8.61 7.41
N LEU A 289 -23.60 7.65 7.20
CA LEU A 289 -23.91 6.31 6.70
C LEU A 289 -24.40 5.33 7.77
N GLY A 290 -23.93 5.50 9.01
CA GLY A 290 -24.20 4.55 10.09
C GLY A 290 -25.56 4.73 10.78
N ASN A 291 -26.32 5.75 10.40
CA ASN A 291 -27.67 6.01 10.89
C ASN A 291 -28.71 5.54 9.87
N PRO A 292 -29.35 4.36 10.07
CA PRO A 292 -30.42 3.89 9.20
C PRO A 292 -31.77 4.61 9.40
N GLU A 293 -31.85 5.65 10.25
CA GLU A 293 -33.06 6.47 10.41
C GLU A 293 -32.99 7.77 9.60
N ARG A 294 -33.17 7.63 8.28
CA ARG A 294 -33.94 8.56 7.44
C ARG A 294 -34.64 7.81 6.30
#